data_AF-A0A7Y5SSE9-F1
#
_entry.id   AF-A0A7Y5SSE9-F1
#
_cell.length_a   1.000
_cell.length_b   1.000
_cell.length_c   1.000
_cell.angle_alpha   90.00
_cell.angle_beta   90.00
_cell.angle_gamma   90.00
#
_symmetry.space_group_name_H-M   'P 1'
#
loop_
_entity.id
_entity.type
_entity.pdbx_description
1 polymer ?
#
loop_
_entity_poly.entity_id
_entity_poly.type
_entity_poly.pdbx_seq_one_letter_code
_entity_poly.pdbx_strand_id
1 'polypeptide(L)'
;MQRKVTVFDSRSNDLALAAELAGAGCQVMLYEHADSAMSLGTSPGEGTIAAVPESARAAAAAARAGSKGLAGLTNDMAEAISFSEVLIFALPLHAQEPIFRIALPHFRSGQTVVLVPGSFGSFVLRHLLAQAEPERDLRIVETAPRSLRNCPAAPDKVLSDRLPRALQIAALPAWQSGDVLDVLNRVLPVELSRVDNALEAAFSDPTAILRTATAVIAQRQADGGPNPAGATDEVISRVLRSMDSERRRIGRELGLRLEPFAALDHRIPRSAGTDPSVTAKDEGSCWLLPVLQFGELVGVEAPVMESVLTLLSIAGKTDCFQHGRTLQRMGLDGLTPEEILACTLDDQYAGSAMYPR
;
A
#
# COMPACT_ATOMS: atom_id res chain seq x y z
N MET A 1 2.97 4.90 -28.89
CA MET A 1 4.18 4.29 -28.32
C MET A 1 3.78 3.27 -27.29
N GLN A 2 4.49 2.14 -27.22
CA GLN A 2 4.27 1.11 -26.20
C GLN A 2 4.80 1.64 -24.85
N ARG A 3 3.97 1.65 -23.81
CA ARG A 3 4.33 2.22 -22.50
C ARG A 3 5.18 1.24 -21.70
N LYS A 4 6.16 1.75 -20.97
CA LYS A 4 7.04 0.94 -20.11
C LYS A 4 6.64 1.11 -18.65
N VAL A 5 6.35 -0.01 -17.99
CA VAL A 5 5.91 -0.08 -16.60
C VAL A 5 6.82 -1.04 -15.86
N THR A 6 7.27 -0.66 -14.66
CA THR A 6 7.99 -1.57 -13.77
C THR A 6 7.10 -1.87 -12.58
N VAL A 7 6.93 -3.15 -12.26
CA VAL A 7 6.22 -3.61 -11.07
C VAL A 7 7.26 -4.14 -10.08
N PHE A 8 7.26 -3.58 -8.87
CA PHE A 8 8.15 -3.98 -7.79
C PHE A 8 7.41 -4.97 -6.87
N ASP A 9 8.09 -6.09 -6.59
CA ASP A 9 7.57 -7.38 -6.11
C ASP A 9 7.21 -8.33 -7.28
N SER A 10 7.66 -9.58 -7.17
CA SER A 10 7.71 -10.57 -8.26
C SER A 10 7.23 -11.95 -7.84
N ARG A 11 6.62 -12.08 -6.65
CA ARG A 11 5.96 -13.33 -6.25
C ARG A 11 4.66 -13.50 -7.03
N SER A 12 4.01 -14.66 -6.86
CA SER A 12 2.87 -15.12 -7.67
C SER A 12 1.70 -14.13 -7.83
N ASN A 13 1.65 -13.08 -7.00
CA ASN A 13 0.62 -12.05 -6.98
C ASN A 13 0.83 -10.91 -7.99
N ASP A 14 2.06 -10.47 -8.21
CA ASP A 14 2.38 -9.35 -9.12
C ASP A 14 2.49 -9.79 -10.58
N LEU A 15 2.63 -11.10 -10.80
CA LEU A 15 2.56 -11.72 -12.12
C LEU A 15 1.17 -11.54 -12.78
N ALA A 16 0.10 -11.45 -11.99
CA ALA A 16 -1.24 -11.20 -12.51
C ALA A 16 -1.38 -9.75 -12.99
N LEU A 17 -0.91 -8.79 -12.19
CA LEU A 17 -0.88 -7.38 -12.59
C LEU A 17 -0.01 -7.20 -13.83
N ALA A 18 1.18 -7.78 -13.86
CA ALA A 18 2.06 -7.74 -15.03
C ALA A 18 1.41 -8.34 -16.28
N ALA A 19 0.63 -9.43 -16.13
CA ALA A 19 -0.09 -10.03 -17.24
C ALA A 19 -1.23 -9.15 -17.76
N GLU A 20 -2.00 -8.52 -16.87
CA GLU A 20 -3.07 -7.58 -17.25
C GLU A 20 -2.50 -6.32 -17.93
N LEU A 21 -1.40 -5.77 -17.39
CA LEU A 21 -0.66 -4.66 -17.99
C LEU A 21 -0.12 -5.00 -19.37
N ALA A 22 0.44 -6.21 -19.54
CA ALA A 22 0.89 -6.73 -20.82
C ALA A 22 -0.28 -6.90 -21.81
N GLY A 23 -1.42 -7.42 -21.35
CA GLY A 23 -2.66 -7.54 -22.12
C GLY A 23 -3.22 -6.19 -22.56
N ALA A 24 -3.04 -5.15 -21.74
CA ALA A 24 -3.35 -3.75 -22.07
C ALA A 24 -2.33 -3.09 -23.02
N GLY A 25 -1.29 -3.83 -23.46
CA GLY A 25 -0.30 -3.36 -24.44
C GLY A 25 0.92 -2.67 -23.85
N CYS A 26 1.14 -2.75 -22.53
CA CYS A 26 2.37 -2.24 -21.90
C CYS A 26 3.55 -3.21 -22.11
N GLN A 27 4.77 -2.69 -22.10
CA GLN A 27 5.98 -3.45 -21.82
C GLN A 27 6.23 -3.41 -20.31
N VAL A 28 6.33 -4.59 -19.69
CA VAL A 28 6.40 -4.72 -18.24
C VAL A 28 7.76 -5.28 -17.83
N MET A 29 8.44 -4.59 -16.91
CA MET A 29 9.60 -5.11 -16.18
C MET A 29 9.14 -5.53 -14.78
N LEU A 30 9.57 -6.71 -14.34
CA LEU A 30 9.37 -7.15 -12.97
C LEU A 30 10.66 -6.93 -12.19
N TYR A 31 10.55 -6.39 -10.98
CA TYR A 31 11.64 -6.28 -10.04
C TYR A 31 11.48 -7.25 -8.87
N GLU A 32 12.49 -8.09 -8.64
CA GLU A 32 12.60 -8.96 -7.48
C GLU A 32 13.76 -8.54 -6.60
N HIS A 33 13.49 -8.21 -5.33
CA HIS A 33 14.57 -7.97 -4.40
C HIS A 33 15.26 -9.29 -4.03
N ALA A 34 16.61 -9.29 -3.96
CA ALA A 34 17.39 -10.49 -3.65
C ALA A 34 17.11 -11.05 -2.24
N ASP A 35 16.82 -10.16 -1.28
CA ASP A 35 16.31 -10.55 0.03
C ASP A 35 14.81 -10.87 -0.05
N SER A 36 14.51 -12.16 0.10
CA SER A 36 13.16 -12.72 0.13
C SER A 36 12.28 -12.19 1.27
N ALA A 37 12.85 -11.63 2.34
CA ALA A 37 12.10 -11.01 3.43
C ALA A 37 11.52 -9.64 3.05
N MET A 38 12.05 -9.01 1.99
CA MET A 38 11.59 -7.72 1.46
C MET A 38 10.45 -7.85 0.43
N SER A 39 10.00 -9.08 0.19
CA SER A 39 8.84 -9.43 -0.63
C SER A 39 7.75 -10.04 0.25
N LEU A 40 6.47 -9.93 -0.14
CA LEU A 40 5.31 -10.39 0.66
C LEU A 40 5.57 -11.72 1.39
N GLY A 41 5.43 -11.70 2.71
CA GLY A 41 5.95 -12.67 3.67
C GLY A 41 5.66 -14.13 3.32
N THR A 42 6.67 -14.99 3.50
CA THR A 42 6.48 -16.44 3.53
C THR A 42 5.81 -16.82 4.85
N SER A 43 4.57 -17.31 4.84
CA SER A 43 4.03 -18.02 6.01
C SER A 43 4.80 -19.33 6.21
N PRO A 44 5.16 -19.70 7.46
CA PRO A 44 5.77 -20.99 7.73
C PRO A 44 4.68 -22.07 7.68
N GLY A 45 4.61 -22.81 6.56
CA GLY A 45 3.73 -23.98 6.44
C GLY A 45 3.01 -24.11 5.10
N GLU A 46 2.91 -23.04 4.31
CA GLU A 46 2.66 -23.20 2.87
C GLU A 46 3.97 -23.67 2.25
N GLY A 47 3.92 -24.85 1.60
CA GLY A 47 5.07 -25.49 1.01
C GLY A 47 5.93 -24.44 0.36
N THR A 48 7.16 -24.32 0.88
CA THR A 48 8.18 -23.43 0.36
C THR A 48 8.00 -23.43 -1.15
N ILE A 49 7.76 -22.28 -1.77
CA ILE A 49 8.28 -22.08 -3.11
C ILE A 49 9.80 -22.06 -2.91
N ALA A 50 10.36 -23.21 -2.54
CA ALA A 50 11.76 -23.47 -2.43
C ALA A 50 12.25 -23.24 -3.84
N ALA A 51 13.01 -22.17 -4.00
CA ALA A 51 13.88 -21.99 -5.15
C ALA A 51 13.22 -22.37 -6.48
N VAL A 52 12.05 -21.79 -6.83
CA VAL A 52 11.64 -21.87 -8.23
C VAL A 52 12.72 -21.09 -9.00
N PRO A 53 13.44 -21.73 -9.94
CA PRO A 53 14.51 -21.06 -10.66
C PRO A 53 13.97 -19.78 -11.29
N GLU A 54 14.77 -18.73 -11.33
CA GLU A 54 14.45 -17.46 -11.99
C GLU A 54 13.86 -17.70 -13.40
N SER A 55 14.39 -18.68 -14.12
CA SER A 55 13.90 -19.12 -15.43
C SER A 55 12.47 -19.68 -15.42
N ALA A 56 12.05 -20.39 -14.37
CA ALA A 56 10.69 -20.92 -14.23
C ALA A 56 9.69 -19.84 -13.77
N ARG A 57 10.14 -18.83 -13.01
CA ARG A 57 9.35 -17.64 -12.66
C ARG A 57 9.17 -16.71 -13.85
N ALA A 58 10.25 -16.42 -14.58
CA ALA A 58 10.20 -15.69 -15.84
C ALA A 58 9.35 -16.42 -16.89
N ALA A 59 9.41 -17.75 -16.95
CA ALA A 59 8.54 -18.54 -17.81
C ALA A 59 7.06 -18.49 -17.38
N ALA A 60 6.76 -18.52 -16.08
CA ALA A 60 5.39 -18.36 -15.57
C ALA A 60 4.84 -16.93 -15.81
N ALA A 61 5.69 -15.92 -15.62
CA ALA A 61 5.39 -14.52 -15.92
C ALA A 61 5.14 -14.34 -17.43
N ALA A 62 6.01 -14.86 -18.28
CA ALA A 62 5.89 -14.80 -19.73
C ALA A 62 4.68 -15.60 -20.24
N ALA A 63 4.41 -16.77 -19.66
CA ALA A 63 3.24 -17.59 -19.99
C ALA A 63 1.93 -16.90 -19.61
N ARG A 64 1.89 -16.18 -18.49
CA ARG A 64 0.72 -15.39 -18.06
C ARG A 64 0.56 -14.08 -18.85
N ALA A 65 1.66 -13.39 -19.14
CA ALA A 65 1.68 -12.14 -19.90
C ALA A 65 1.60 -12.31 -21.43
N GLY A 66 1.45 -13.55 -21.92
CA GLY A 66 1.31 -13.83 -23.35
C GLY A 66 2.56 -13.55 -24.19
N SER A 67 3.75 -13.66 -23.60
CA SER A 67 5.11 -13.48 -24.16
C SER A 67 5.45 -12.17 -24.89
N LYS A 68 4.47 -11.38 -25.34
CA LYS A 68 4.69 -10.13 -26.11
C LYS A 68 4.77 -8.86 -25.25
N GLY A 69 4.34 -8.90 -23.99
CA GLY A 69 4.30 -7.72 -23.11
C GLY A 69 5.26 -7.76 -21.92
N LEU A 70 5.87 -8.90 -21.60
CA LEU A 70 6.91 -8.97 -20.56
C LEU A 70 8.28 -8.64 -21.16
N ALA A 71 8.89 -7.56 -20.70
CA ALA A 71 10.23 -7.13 -21.13
C ALA A 71 11.35 -7.86 -20.38
N GLY A 72 11.14 -8.19 -19.10
CA GLY A 72 12.13 -8.90 -18.30
C GLY A 72 11.76 -9.06 -16.83
N LEU A 73 12.63 -9.76 -16.12
CA LEU A 73 12.69 -9.88 -14.66
C LEU A 73 14.12 -9.50 -14.26
N THR A 74 14.26 -8.59 -13.30
CA THR A 74 15.58 -8.15 -12.82
C THR A 74 15.59 -8.03 -11.29
N ASN A 75 16.76 -8.20 -10.70
CA ASN A 75 17.04 -7.87 -9.30
C ASN A 75 17.93 -6.62 -9.16
N ASP A 76 18.29 -5.99 -10.27
CA ASP A 76 19.01 -4.73 -10.31
C ASP A 76 18.01 -3.55 -10.23
N MET A 77 18.10 -2.80 -9.13
CA MET A 77 17.22 -1.64 -8.87
C MET A 77 17.39 -0.55 -9.93
N ALA A 78 18.62 -0.31 -10.39
CA ALA A 78 18.92 0.71 -11.39
C ALA A 78 18.33 0.31 -12.76
N GLU A 79 18.43 -0.96 -13.12
CA GLU A 79 17.81 -1.50 -14.34
C GLU A 79 16.28 -1.35 -14.28
N ALA A 80 15.66 -1.80 -13.19
CA ALA A 80 14.23 -1.75 -12.98
C ALA A 80 13.66 -0.32 -13.07
N ILE A 81 14.31 0.66 -12.42
CA ILE A 81 13.86 2.06 -12.44
C ILE A 81 14.14 2.74 -13.78
N SER A 82 15.29 2.47 -14.41
CA SER A 82 15.66 3.07 -15.69
C SER A 82 14.80 2.57 -16.88
N PHE A 83 14.17 1.41 -16.74
CA PHE A 83 13.30 0.85 -17.76
C PHE A 83 12.02 1.70 -17.99
N SER A 84 11.41 2.24 -16.93
CA SER A 84 10.01 2.72 -16.98
C SER A 84 9.80 4.17 -16.59
N GLU A 85 8.72 4.76 -17.12
CA GLU A 85 8.19 6.05 -16.66
C GLU A 85 7.19 5.88 -15.52
N VAL A 86 6.51 4.73 -15.46
CA VAL A 86 5.57 4.38 -14.39
C VAL A 86 6.13 3.23 -13.56
N LEU A 87 6.25 3.45 -12.26
CA LEU A 87 6.81 2.52 -11.29
C LEU A 87 5.71 2.16 -10.30
N ILE A 88 5.28 0.90 -10.28
CA ILE A 88 4.24 0.41 -9.38
C ILE A 88 4.90 -0.37 -8.25
N PHE A 89 4.91 0.19 -7.06
CA PHE A 89 5.44 -0.45 -5.86
C PHE A 89 4.33 -1.26 -5.19
N ALA A 90 4.23 -2.54 -5.58
CA ALA A 90 3.28 -3.50 -5.06
C ALA A 90 3.83 -4.26 -3.84
N LEU A 91 4.49 -3.54 -2.93
CA LEU A 91 5.27 -4.12 -1.83
C LEU A 91 4.45 -4.33 -0.56
N PRO A 92 4.85 -5.29 0.31
CA PRO A 92 4.33 -5.30 1.67
C PRO A 92 4.75 -4.01 2.40
N LEU A 93 3.90 -3.56 3.34
CA LEU A 93 4.06 -2.25 3.99
C LEU A 93 5.40 -2.11 4.71
N HIS A 94 5.89 -3.15 5.38
CA HIS A 94 7.19 -3.13 6.05
C HIS A 94 8.38 -3.03 5.08
N ALA A 95 8.22 -3.45 3.82
CA ALA A 95 9.27 -3.43 2.82
C ALA A 95 9.34 -2.12 2.04
N GLN A 96 8.28 -1.30 2.05
CA GLN A 96 8.24 -0.04 1.32
C GLN A 96 9.42 0.87 1.67
N GLU A 97 9.61 1.19 2.95
CA GLU A 97 10.62 2.17 3.37
C GLU A 97 12.06 1.70 3.07
N PRO A 98 12.49 0.46 3.36
CA PRO A 98 13.84 0.03 2.98
C PRO A 98 14.03 -0.08 1.46
N ILE A 99 13.01 -0.50 0.69
CA ILE A 99 13.11 -0.50 -0.77
C ILE A 99 13.18 0.93 -1.34
N PHE A 100 12.43 1.89 -0.78
CA PHE A 100 12.54 3.29 -1.18
C PHE A 100 13.98 3.79 -1.02
N ARG A 101 14.65 3.49 0.10
CA ARG A 101 16.05 3.88 0.30
C ARG A 101 17.00 3.33 -0.76
N ILE A 102 16.78 2.09 -1.21
CA ILE A 102 17.57 1.47 -2.28
C ILE A 102 17.23 2.12 -3.64
N ALA A 103 15.97 2.47 -3.86
CA ALA A 103 15.48 3.09 -5.10
C ALA A 103 15.88 4.56 -5.26
N LEU A 104 16.01 5.32 -4.16
CA LEU A 104 16.28 6.76 -4.14
C LEU A 104 17.32 7.23 -5.18
N PRO A 105 18.56 6.70 -5.21
CA PRO A 105 19.61 7.19 -6.12
C PRO A 105 19.35 6.92 -7.61
N HIS A 106 18.34 6.12 -7.94
CA HIS A 106 18.09 5.65 -9.30
C HIS A 106 16.88 6.32 -9.96
N PHE A 107 16.05 7.03 -9.18
CA PHE A 107 14.90 7.74 -9.72
C PHE A 107 15.30 8.77 -10.78
N ARG A 108 14.37 9.07 -11.68
CA ARG A 108 14.51 10.06 -12.74
C ARG A 108 13.34 11.04 -12.66
N SER A 109 13.62 12.31 -12.90
CA SER A 109 12.59 13.34 -12.85
C SER A 109 11.51 13.06 -13.91
N GLY A 110 10.25 13.32 -13.56
CA GLY A 110 9.08 13.08 -14.40
C GLY A 110 8.54 11.64 -14.34
N GLN A 111 9.14 10.74 -13.55
CA GLN A 111 8.58 9.41 -13.28
C GLN A 111 7.34 9.51 -12.39
N THR A 112 6.41 8.58 -12.58
CA THR A 112 5.22 8.40 -11.75
C THR A 112 5.40 7.17 -10.88
N VAL A 113 5.42 7.36 -9.56
CA VAL A 113 5.55 6.30 -8.55
C VAL A 113 4.18 6.02 -7.94
N VAL A 114 3.63 4.83 -8.17
CA VAL A 114 2.33 4.39 -7.67
C VAL A 114 2.54 3.38 -6.55
N LEU A 115 2.05 3.70 -5.36
CA LEU A 115 2.17 2.83 -4.19
C LEU A 115 0.88 2.02 -4.01
N VAL A 116 0.96 0.70 -4.04
CA VAL A 116 -0.19 -0.20 -3.90
C VAL A 116 0.14 -1.34 -2.92
N PRO A 117 -0.28 -1.29 -1.65
CA PRO A 117 -0.97 -0.19 -0.98
C PRO A 117 -0.18 1.12 -0.93
N GLY A 118 -0.89 2.23 -0.76
CA GLY A 118 -0.28 3.46 -0.27
C GLY A 118 0.01 3.37 1.24
N SER A 119 -1.04 3.33 2.05
CA SER A 119 -1.01 3.35 3.53
C SER A 119 -0.04 4.40 4.12
N PHE A 120 -0.08 5.64 3.63
CA PHE A 120 0.82 6.75 3.97
C PHE A 120 2.26 6.62 3.42
N GLY A 121 2.51 5.67 2.53
CA GLY A 121 3.83 5.45 1.94
C GLY A 121 4.30 6.63 1.10
N SER A 122 3.36 7.40 0.53
CA SER A 122 3.68 8.58 -0.28
C SER A 122 4.40 9.65 0.55
N PHE A 123 3.97 9.85 1.80
CA PHE A 123 4.58 10.80 2.72
C PHE A 123 5.99 10.36 3.12
N VAL A 124 6.18 9.06 3.39
CA VAL A 124 7.51 8.51 3.70
C VAL A 124 8.45 8.68 2.49
N LEU A 125 8.01 8.32 1.29
CA LEU A 125 8.81 8.48 0.08
C LEU A 125 9.15 9.95 -0.17
N ARG A 126 8.18 10.87 -0.03
CA ARG A 126 8.42 12.31 -0.16
C ARG A 126 9.43 12.82 0.86
N HIS A 127 9.32 12.40 2.12
CA HIS A 127 10.23 12.79 3.18
C HIS A 127 11.66 12.33 2.90
N LEU A 128 11.83 11.08 2.47
CA LEU A 128 13.12 10.53 2.05
C LEU A 128 13.69 11.25 0.83
N LEU A 129 12.84 11.59 -0.15
CA LEU A 129 13.24 12.32 -1.36
C LEU A 129 13.73 13.73 -1.03
N ALA A 130 13.01 14.46 -0.20
CA ALA A 130 13.40 15.81 0.20
C ALA A 130 14.69 15.85 1.04
N GLN A 131 15.02 14.77 1.76
CA GLN A 131 16.29 14.66 2.49
C GLN A 131 17.48 14.31 1.58
N ALA A 132 17.28 13.41 0.62
CA ALA A 132 18.39 12.85 -0.18
C ALA A 132 18.57 13.56 -1.53
N GLU A 133 17.47 13.89 -2.22
CA GLU A 133 17.45 14.45 -3.57
C GLU A 133 16.32 15.49 -3.74
N PRO A 134 16.40 16.66 -3.06
CA PRO A 134 15.31 17.64 -3.01
C PRO A 134 14.91 18.23 -4.37
N GLU A 135 15.80 18.20 -5.36
CA GLU A 135 15.55 18.69 -6.72
C GLU A 135 14.89 17.62 -7.63
N ARG A 136 14.67 16.39 -7.12
CA ARG A 136 14.08 15.30 -7.89
C ARG A 136 12.56 15.46 -7.96
N ASP A 137 12.07 15.72 -9.16
CA ASP A 137 10.63 15.84 -9.44
C ASP A 137 10.00 14.46 -9.73
N LEU A 138 9.29 13.89 -8.76
CA LEU A 138 8.53 12.65 -8.91
C LEU A 138 7.04 12.89 -8.71
N ARG A 139 6.21 12.27 -9.55
CA ARG A 139 4.77 12.20 -9.30
C ARG A 139 4.49 11.03 -8.37
N ILE A 140 4.35 11.29 -7.07
CA ILE A 140 4.07 10.25 -6.07
C ILE A 140 2.56 10.07 -5.95
N VAL A 141 2.09 8.83 -6.02
CA VAL A 141 0.67 8.48 -6.02
C VAL A 141 0.35 7.55 -4.86
N GLU A 142 -0.51 8.03 -3.97
CA GLU A 142 -1.12 7.26 -2.90
C GLU A 142 -2.39 6.58 -3.41
N THR A 143 -2.62 5.33 -3.02
CA THR A 143 -3.79 4.56 -3.47
C THR A 143 -4.56 3.94 -2.30
N ALA A 144 -5.87 3.78 -2.52
CA ALA A 144 -6.78 2.99 -1.70
C ALA A 144 -7.83 2.30 -2.60
N PRO A 145 -8.24 1.05 -2.35
CA PRO A 145 -7.78 0.13 -1.32
C PRO A 145 -6.41 -0.52 -1.61
N ARG A 146 -5.87 -1.21 -0.59
CA ARG A 146 -4.56 -1.89 -0.56
C ARG A 146 -4.15 -2.72 -1.77
N SER A 147 -5.09 -3.26 -2.53
CA SER A 147 -4.77 -4.33 -3.47
C SER A 147 -5.37 -4.09 -4.83
N LEU A 148 -4.52 -4.20 -5.85
CA LEU A 148 -4.93 -4.50 -7.21
C LEU A 148 -5.36 -5.98 -7.39
N ARG A 149 -5.57 -6.74 -6.29
CA ARG A 149 -5.93 -8.18 -6.36
C ARG A 149 -6.71 -8.75 -5.15
N ASN A 150 -7.42 -9.86 -5.40
CA ASN A 150 -7.82 -10.83 -4.37
C ASN A 150 -6.81 -12.00 -4.34
N CYS A 151 -6.41 -12.47 -3.15
CA CYS A 151 -5.59 -13.66 -2.96
C CYS A 151 -6.45 -14.94 -3.10
N PRO A 152 -6.00 -15.98 -3.82
CA PRO A 152 -6.71 -17.26 -3.86
C PRO A 152 -6.59 -18.00 -2.52
N ALA A 153 -7.62 -18.79 -2.18
CA ALA A 153 -7.68 -19.58 -0.95
C ALA A 153 -6.86 -20.90 -0.99
N ALA A 154 -6.15 -21.20 -2.09
CA ALA A 154 -5.32 -22.40 -2.23
C ALA A 154 -4.23 -22.23 -3.32
N PRO A 155 -3.00 -22.76 -3.13
CA PRO A 155 -1.85 -22.56 -4.03
C PRO A 155 -1.98 -23.22 -5.42
N ASP A 156 -2.92 -24.16 -5.57
CA ASP A 156 -3.10 -25.05 -6.71
C ASP A 156 -4.40 -24.80 -7.50
N LYS A 157 -5.25 -23.86 -7.06
CA LYS A 157 -6.45 -23.45 -7.80
C LYS A 157 -6.25 -22.09 -8.47
N VAL A 158 -6.13 -22.13 -9.79
CA VAL A 158 -6.25 -20.94 -10.65
C VAL A 158 -7.68 -20.41 -10.55
N LEU A 159 -7.91 -19.47 -9.65
CA LEU A 159 -9.08 -18.61 -9.71
C LEU A 159 -8.72 -17.37 -10.51
N SER A 160 -9.55 -17.08 -11.51
CA SER A 160 -9.53 -15.86 -12.31
C SER A 160 -9.90 -14.66 -11.42
N ASP A 161 -8.97 -14.20 -10.59
CA ASP A 161 -9.20 -13.04 -9.74
C ASP A 161 -9.01 -11.78 -10.57
N ARG A 162 -10.14 -11.16 -10.94
CA ARG A 162 -10.20 -9.86 -11.61
C ARG A 162 -9.61 -8.81 -10.68
N LEU A 163 -8.86 -7.87 -11.24
CA LEU A 163 -8.44 -6.64 -10.57
C LEU A 163 -9.64 -5.98 -9.86
N PRO A 164 -9.44 -5.20 -8.78
CA PRO A 164 -10.50 -4.43 -8.16
C PRO A 164 -11.22 -3.61 -9.22
N ARG A 165 -12.55 -3.54 -9.11
CA ARG A 165 -13.37 -2.80 -10.08
C ARG A 165 -12.96 -1.33 -10.15
N ALA A 166 -12.60 -0.74 -9.01
CA ALA A 166 -12.15 0.63 -8.91
C ALA A 166 -10.98 0.78 -7.91
N LEU A 167 -10.05 1.67 -8.23
CA LEU A 167 -8.96 2.11 -7.36
C LEU A 167 -9.07 3.63 -7.17
N GLN A 168 -9.13 4.07 -5.91
CA GLN A 168 -9.03 5.47 -5.56
C GLN A 168 -7.56 5.88 -5.51
N ILE A 169 -7.26 7.05 -6.06
CA ILE A 169 -5.92 7.59 -6.06
C ILE A 169 -5.91 9.07 -5.72
N ALA A 170 -4.79 9.52 -5.15
CA ALA A 170 -4.42 10.92 -5.13
C ALA A 170 -2.91 11.07 -5.29
N ALA A 171 -2.51 12.06 -6.08
CA ALA A 171 -1.12 12.46 -6.16
C ALA A 171 -0.73 13.27 -4.90
N LEU A 172 0.56 13.28 -4.59
CA LEU A 172 1.17 14.11 -3.58
C LEU A 172 2.22 15.00 -4.27
N PRO A 173 1.92 16.29 -4.51
CA PRO A 173 0.72 17.05 -4.11
C PRO A 173 -0.52 16.81 -5.00
N ALA A 174 -1.69 17.17 -4.47
CA ALA A 174 -2.99 16.86 -5.03
C ALA A 174 -3.26 17.52 -6.39
N TRP A 175 -2.65 18.68 -6.69
CA TRP A 175 -2.83 19.37 -7.96
C TRP A 175 -2.37 18.52 -9.16
N GLN A 176 -1.41 17.62 -8.96
CA GLN A 176 -0.92 16.70 -9.99
C GLN A 176 -1.89 15.55 -10.31
N SER A 177 -2.93 15.35 -9.50
CA SER A 177 -3.81 14.17 -9.61
C SER A 177 -4.51 14.08 -10.98
N GLY A 178 -4.82 15.22 -11.62
CA GLY A 178 -5.41 15.24 -12.97
C GLY A 178 -4.49 14.60 -14.01
N ASP A 179 -3.26 15.10 -14.10
CA ASP A 179 -2.25 14.59 -15.05
C ASP A 179 -1.90 13.13 -14.76
N VAL A 180 -1.80 12.76 -13.49
CA VAL A 180 -1.54 11.38 -13.06
C VAL A 180 -2.68 10.45 -13.48
N LEU A 181 -3.95 10.84 -13.29
CA LEU A 181 -5.09 10.03 -13.72
C LEU A 181 -5.05 9.77 -15.23
N ASP A 182 -4.74 10.79 -16.02
CA ASP A 182 -4.60 10.63 -17.47
C ASP A 182 -3.47 9.65 -17.83
N VAL A 183 -2.35 9.69 -17.11
CA VAL A 183 -1.28 8.71 -17.30
C VAL A 183 -1.76 7.30 -16.91
N LEU A 184 -2.34 7.14 -15.73
CA LEU A 184 -2.68 5.83 -15.18
C LEU A 184 -3.89 5.17 -15.86
N ASN A 185 -4.89 5.92 -16.32
CA ASN A 185 -6.04 5.39 -17.09
C ASN A 185 -5.62 4.72 -18.41
N ARG A 186 -4.43 5.04 -18.92
CA ARG A 186 -3.84 4.43 -20.12
C ARG A 186 -2.91 3.25 -19.81
N VAL A 187 -2.70 2.95 -18.53
CA VAL A 187 -1.78 1.92 -18.05
C VAL A 187 -2.52 0.84 -17.27
N LEU A 188 -3.25 1.25 -16.24
CA LEU A 188 -3.95 0.36 -15.33
C LEU A 188 -5.30 -0.06 -15.95
N PRO A 189 -5.58 -1.36 -16.10
CA PRO A 189 -6.86 -1.84 -16.62
C PRO A 189 -7.93 -1.93 -15.51
N VAL A 190 -8.05 -0.85 -14.71
CA VAL A 190 -9.07 -0.71 -13.65
C VAL A 190 -9.73 0.66 -13.73
N GLU A 191 -10.94 0.80 -13.18
CA GLU A 191 -11.55 2.11 -13.03
C GLU A 191 -10.75 2.93 -12.01
N LEU A 192 -10.27 4.10 -12.41
CA LEU A 192 -9.59 5.00 -11.48
C LEU A 192 -10.55 6.11 -11.05
N SER A 193 -10.57 6.37 -9.76
CA SER A 193 -11.31 7.50 -9.18
C SER A 193 -10.38 8.35 -8.34
N ARG A 194 -10.66 9.66 -8.33
CA ARG A 194 -9.87 10.63 -7.59
C ARG A 194 -10.46 10.86 -6.21
N VAL A 195 -9.61 10.96 -5.20
CA VAL A 195 -9.93 11.60 -3.92
C VAL A 195 -9.21 12.94 -3.79
N ASP A 196 -9.61 13.75 -2.82
CA ASP A 196 -9.20 15.15 -2.78
C ASP A 196 -7.69 15.33 -2.61
N ASN A 197 -7.04 14.47 -1.81
CA ASN A 197 -5.60 14.51 -1.56
C ASN A 197 -5.07 13.16 -1.04
N ALA A 198 -3.73 13.02 -0.97
CA ALA A 198 -3.08 11.78 -0.53
C ALA A 198 -3.41 11.39 0.93
N LEU A 199 -3.70 12.36 1.81
CA LEU A 199 -4.10 12.04 3.18
C LEU A 199 -5.49 11.39 3.21
N GLU A 200 -6.43 11.91 2.42
CA GLU A 200 -7.75 11.28 2.25
C GLU A 200 -7.64 9.87 1.66
N ALA A 201 -6.77 9.67 0.68
CA ALA A 201 -6.49 8.34 0.12
C ALA A 201 -6.00 7.37 1.21
N ALA A 202 -4.97 7.76 1.98
CA ALA A 202 -4.40 6.91 3.03
C ALA A 202 -5.41 6.57 4.14
N PHE A 203 -6.27 7.51 4.52
CA PHE A 203 -7.36 7.27 5.49
C PHE A 203 -8.51 6.41 4.94
N SER A 204 -8.65 6.32 3.62
CA SER A 204 -9.79 5.69 2.95
C SER A 204 -9.54 4.23 2.55
N ASP A 205 -8.51 3.57 3.07
CA ASP A 205 -8.29 2.14 2.80
C ASP A 205 -9.20 1.24 3.66
N PRO A 206 -10.28 0.67 3.11
CA PRO A 206 -11.14 -0.25 3.85
C PRO A 206 -10.44 -1.56 4.20
N THR A 207 -9.41 -1.96 3.45
CA THR A 207 -8.67 -3.19 3.72
C THR A 207 -7.89 -3.05 5.03
N ALA A 208 -7.23 -1.92 5.24
CA ALA A 208 -6.50 -1.64 6.47
C ALA A 208 -7.42 -1.62 7.70
N ILE A 209 -8.61 -1.00 7.61
CA ILE A 209 -9.62 -1.00 8.69
C ILE A 209 -10.08 -2.43 9.00
N LEU A 210 -10.44 -3.20 7.98
CA LEU A 210 -10.92 -4.57 8.16
C LEU A 210 -9.84 -5.46 8.78
N ARG A 211 -8.62 -5.38 8.26
CA ARG A 211 -7.50 -6.22 8.71
C ARG A 211 -7.09 -5.86 10.13
N THR A 212 -7.01 -4.59 10.49
CA THR A 212 -6.69 -4.21 11.88
C THR A 212 -7.72 -4.73 12.87
N ALA A 213 -9.01 -4.63 12.55
CA ALA A 213 -10.07 -5.16 13.41
C ALA A 213 -10.09 -6.70 13.52
N THR A 214 -9.63 -7.41 12.48
CA THR A 214 -9.66 -8.88 12.42
C THR A 214 -8.31 -9.53 12.70
N ALA A 215 -7.23 -8.76 12.81
CA ALA A 215 -5.86 -9.29 12.79
C ALA A 215 -5.51 -10.14 14.01
N VAL A 216 -6.12 -9.93 15.18
CA VAL A 216 -5.95 -10.85 16.33
C VAL A 216 -6.50 -12.24 16.01
N ILE A 217 -7.62 -12.31 15.28
CA ILE A 217 -8.22 -13.57 14.84
C ILE A 217 -7.37 -14.20 13.73
N ALA A 218 -6.90 -13.37 12.78
CA ALA A 218 -6.01 -13.83 11.73
C ALA A 218 -4.69 -14.39 12.31
N GLN A 219 -4.11 -13.73 13.31
CA GLN A 219 -2.89 -14.18 13.99
C GLN A 219 -3.12 -15.52 14.70
N ARG A 220 -4.26 -15.67 15.40
CA ARG A 220 -4.63 -16.96 16.00
C ARG A 220 -4.74 -18.09 14.97
N GLN A 221 -5.26 -17.80 13.77
CA GLN A 221 -5.33 -18.78 12.68
C GLN A 221 -3.94 -19.11 12.13
N ALA A 222 -3.08 -18.10 11.95
CA ALA A 222 -1.68 -18.30 11.56
C ALA A 222 -0.91 -19.16 12.57
N ASP A 223 -1.25 -19.06 13.85
CA ASP A 223 -0.70 -19.89 14.94
C ASP A 223 -1.35 -21.29 15.03
N GLY A 224 -2.20 -21.68 14.06
CA GLY A 224 -2.82 -23.01 13.98
C GLY A 224 -4.12 -23.18 14.78
N GLY A 225 -4.72 -22.08 15.26
CA GLY A 225 -5.98 -22.10 15.99
C GLY A 225 -7.21 -22.31 15.10
N PRO A 226 -8.30 -22.91 15.62
CA PRO A 226 -9.51 -23.15 14.83
C PRO A 226 -10.26 -21.84 14.50
N ASN A 227 -10.87 -21.80 13.31
CA ASN A 227 -11.70 -20.67 12.88
C ASN A 227 -12.92 -20.52 13.81
N PRO A 228 -13.11 -19.38 14.51
CA PRO A 228 -14.25 -19.23 15.40
C PRO A 228 -15.53 -18.99 14.58
N ALA A 229 -16.47 -19.94 14.60
CA ALA A 229 -17.73 -19.82 13.86
C ALA A 229 -18.78 -18.96 14.61
N GLY A 230 -19.47 -18.08 13.88
CA GLY A 230 -20.79 -17.51 14.23
C GLY A 230 -20.78 -16.26 15.11
N ALA A 231 -20.42 -16.37 16.39
CA ALA A 231 -20.50 -15.24 17.35
C ALA A 231 -19.44 -14.15 17.10
N THR A 232 -18.39 -14.50 16.35
CA THR A 232 -17.25 -13.65 16.06
C THR A 232 -17.60 -12.52 15.08
N ASP A 233 -18.53 -12.74 14.15
CA ASP A 233 -18.87 -11.76 13.11
C ASP A 233 -19.60 -10.53 13.66
N GLU A 234 -20.51 -10.69 14.62
CA GLU A 234 -21.23 -9.57 15.24
C GLU A 234 -20.31 -8.74 16.15
N VAL A 235 -19.40 -9.40 16.88
CA VAL A 235 -18.40 -8.70 17.70
C VAL A 235 -17.41 -7.93 16.82
N ILE A 236 -16.87 -8.56 15.77
CA ILE A 236 -16.03 -7.89 14.77
C ILE A 236 -16.79 -6.70 14.17
N SER A 237 -18.06 -6.87 13.82
CA SER A 237 -18.89 -5.80 13.24
C SER A 237 -19.09 -4.63 14.20
N ARG A 238 -19.15 -4.87 15.52
CA ARG A 238 -19.18 -3.79 16.53
C ARG A 238 -17.84 -3.09 16.65
N VAL A 239 -16.74 -3.84 16.67
CA VAL A 239 -15.37 -3.29 16.71
C VAL A 239 -15.11 -2.43 15.47
N LEU A 240 -15.41 -2.96 14.27
CA LEU A 240 -15.28 -2.25 13.00
C LEU A 240 -16.08 -0.95 12.98
N ARG A 241 -17.34 -0.96 13.43
CA ARG A 241 -18.15 0.26 13.50
C ARG A 241 -17.59 1.29 14.47
N SER A 242 -17.06 0.86 15.61
CA SER A 242 -16.42 1.75 16.58
C SER A 242 -15.13 2.36 16.03
N MET A 243 -14.26 1.54 15.42
CA MET A 243 -13.05 2.03 14.76
C MET A 243 -13.38 2.96 13.60
N ASP A 244 -14.36 2.63 12.75
CA ASP A 244 -14.75 3.51 11.64
C ASP A 244 -15.30 4.86 12.15
N SER A 245 -16.03 4.86 13.27
CA SER A 245 -16.47 6.09 13.92
C SER A 245 -15.29 6.94 14.39
N GLU A 246 -14.31 6.35 15.06
CA GLU A 246 -13.07 7.02 15.48
C GLU A 246 -12.32 7.61 14.27
N ARG A 247 -12.08 6.79 13.24
CA ARG A 247 -11.44 7.19 11.98
C ARG A 247 -12.09 8.42 11.36
N ARG A 248 -13.42 8.42 11.27
CA ARG A 248 -14.19 9.51 10.67
C ARG A 248 -14.21 10.77 11.52
N ARG A 249 -14.19 10.66 12.85
CA ARG A 249 -14.03 11.82 13.72
C ARG A 249 -12.67 12.47 13.50
N ILE A 250 -11.59 11.68 13.52
CA ILE A 250 -10.22 12.16 13.25
C ILE A 250 -10.17 12.84 11.88
N GLY A 251 -10.65 12.14 10.83
CA GLY A 251 -10.65 12.68 9.48
C GLY A 251 -11.43 14.00 9.34
N ARG A 252 -12.56 14.15 10.05
CA ARG A 252 -13.33 15.39 10.02
C ARG A 252 -12.55 16.57 10.63
N GLU A 253 -11.89 16.37 11.75
CA GLU A 253 -11.07 17.44 12.37
C GLU A 253 -9.83 17.79 11.52
N LEU A 254 -9.34 16.84 10.71
CA LEU A 254 -8.32 17.08 9.68
C LEU A 254 -8.86 17.74 8.38
N GLY A 255 -10.18 17.97 8.27
CA GLY A 255 -10.81 18.51 7.07
C GLY A 255 -11.02 17.52 5.92
N LEU A 256 -10.94 16.21 6.19
CA LEU A 256 -11.12 15.13 5.21
C LEU A 256 -12.58 14.70 5.05
N ARG A 257 -12.94 14.17 3.87
CA ARG A 257 -14.28 13.67 3.58
C ARG A 257 -14.31 12.15 3.47
N LEU A 258 -14.31 11.48 4.62
CA LEU A 258 -14.25 10.02 4.69
C LEU A 258 -15.65 9.36 4.59
N GLU A 259 -15.81 8.50 3.59
CA GLU A 259 -16.97 7.59 3.47
C GLU A 259 -16.98 6.59 4.65
N PRO A 260 -18.15 6.18 5.19
CA PRO A 260 -18.20 5.11 6.19
C PRO A 260 -17.70 3.77 5.62
N PHE A 261 -17.12 2.93 6.47
CA PHE A 261 -16.61 1.61 6.09
C PHE A 261 -17.66 0.77 5.33
N ALA A 262 -18.93 0.81 5.75
CA ALA A 262 -20.01 0.10 5.09
C ALA A 262 -20.24 0.52 3.62
N ALA A 263 -19.92 1.78 3.26
CA ALA A 263 -19.96 2.25 1.87
C ALA A 263 -18.73 1.79 1.08
N LEU A 264 -17.63 1.45 1.75
CA LEU A 264 -16.37 1.01 1.15
C LEU A 264 -16.24 -0.53 1.05
N ASP A 265 -17.09 -1.28 1.75
CA ASP A 265 -17.03 -2.74 1.86
C ASP A 265 -17.01 -3.46 0.50
N HIS A 266 -17.78 -2.95 -0.47
CA HIS A 266 -17.81 -3.47 -1.84
C HIS A 266 -16.47 -3.36 -2.59
N ARG A 267 -15.53 -2.54 -2.09
CA ARG A 267 -14.18 -2.35 -2.64
C ARG A 267 -13.18 -3.33 -2.03
N ILE A 268 -13.56 -4.06 -0.98
CA ILE A 268 -12.67 -5.00 -0.30
C ILE A 268 -12.60 -6.31 -1.11
N PRO A 269 -11.38 -6.81 -1.39
CA PRO A 269 -11.17 -8.16 -1.85
C PRO A 269 -11.85 -9.22 -0.98
N ARG A 270 -12.55 -10.18 -1.59
CA ARG A 270 -13.18 -11.30 -0.84
C ARG A 270 -12.18 -12.11 0.00
N SER A 271 -10.89 -12.02 -0.34
CA SER A 271 -9.78 -12.68 0.35
C SER A 271 -9.13 -11.84 1.45
N ALA A 272 -9.50 -10.57 1.61
CA ALA A 272 -8.78 -9.62 2.46
C ALA A 272 -8.76 -10.00 3.95
N GLY A 273 -9.77 -10.76 4.40
CA GLY A 273 -9.88 -11.23 5.78
C GLY A 273 -9.23 -12.58 6.08
N THR A 274 -8.72 -13.29 5.07
CA THR A 274 -8.24 -14.68 5.22
C THR A 274 -6.77 -14.87 4.87
N ASP A 275 -6.05 -13.81 4.53
CA ASP A 275 -4.64 -13.90 4.14
C ASP A 275 -3.73 -13.92 5.39
N PRO A 276 -3.10 -15.07 5.72
CA PRO A 276 -2.23 -15.24 6.87
C PRO A 276 -0.81 -14.71 6.64
N SER A 277 -0.46 -14.32 5.40
CA SER A 277 0.87 -13.80 5.05
C SER A 277 1.07 -12.34 5.46
N VAL A 278 -0.03 -11.58 5.59
CA VAL A 278 0.01 -10.19 6.05
C VAL A 278 -0.13 -10.19 7.57
N THR A 279 1.01 -10.01 8.23
CA THR A 279 1.10 -10.04 9.69
C THR A 279 0.27 -8.90 10.30
N ALA A 280 -0.36 -9.17 11.44
CA ALA A 280 -1.03 -8.19 12.30
C ALA A 280 -0.19 -6.91 12.52
N LYS A 281 1.15 -7.07 12.49
CA LYS A 281 2.15 -6.04 12.61
C LYS A 281 2.13 -5.00 11.49
N ASP A 282 1.93 -5.38 10.23
CA ASP A 282 2.13 -4.47 9.09
C ASP A 282 1.07 -3.37 9.06
N GLU A 283 -0.21 -3.75 9.18
CA GLU A 283 -1.33 -2.80 9.19
C GLU A 283 -1.35 -1.97 10.48
N GLY A 284 -1.01 -2.60 11.61
CA GLY A 284 -0.87 -1.89 12.89
C GLY A 284 0.21 -0.80 12.82
N SER A 285 1.39 -1.16 12.33
CA SER A 285 2.55 -0.27 12.27
C SER A 285 2.44 0.80 11.19
N CYS A 286 1.91 0.46 10.01
CA CYS A 286 1.98 1.33 8.84
C CYS A 286 0.69 2.10 8.54
N TRP A 287 -0.45 1.71 9.13
CA TRP A 287 -1.72 2.41 8.93
C TRP A 287 -2.37 2.85 10.26
N LEU A 288 -2.56 1.93 11.22
CA LEU A 288 -3.29 2.23 12.46
C LEU A 288 -2.55 3.22 13.35
N LEU A 289 -1.23 3.05 13.52
CA LEU A 289 -0.41 4.00 14.27
C LEU A 289 -0.46 5.42 13.68
N PRO A 290 -0.23 5.64 12.36
CA PRO A 290 -0.40 6.97 11.78
C PRO A 290 -1.78 7.58 12.08
N VAL A 291 -2.86 6.82 11.91
CA VAL A 291 -4.22 7.30 12.20
C VAL A 291 -4.38 7.72 13.66
N LEU A 292 -3.82 6.97 14.61
CA LEU A 292 -3.83 7.33 16.03
C LEU A 292 -3.04 8.60 16.31
N GLN A 293 -1.85 8.76 15.73
CA GLN A 293 -1.06 9.98 15.91
C GLN A 293 -1.74 11.21 15.30
N PHE A 294 -2.44 11.04 14.18
CA PHE A 294 -3.31 12.09 13.67
C PHE A 294 -4.47 12.42 14.61
N GLY A 295 -5.05 11.42 15.28
CA GLY A 295 -6.05 11.62 16.33
C GLY A 295 -5.52 12.43 17.51
N GLU A 296 -4.32 12.10 18.00
CA GLU A 296 -3.62 12.87 19.02
C GLU A 296 -3.38 14.32 18.58
N LEU A 297 -2.92 14.51 17.34
CA LEU A 297 -2.64 15.83 16.76
C LEU A 297 -3.88 16.74 16.73
N VAL A 298 -5.06 16.18 16.44
CA VAL A 298 -6.33 16.92 16.38
C VAL A 298 -7.16 16.86 17.66
N GLY A 299 -6.63 16.26 18.74
CA GLY A 299 -7.32 16.16 20.02
C GLY A 299 -8.54 15.23 20.02
N VAL A 300 -8.57 14.22 19.15
CA VAL A 300 -9.64 13.21 19.07
C VAL A 300 -9.16 11.89 19.66
N GLU A 301 -9.78 11.49 20.77
CA GLU A 301 -9.54 10.17 21.38
C GLU A 301 -10.07 9.03 20.49
N ALA A 302 -9.25 7.98 20.37
CA ALA A 302 -9.56 6.76 19.62
C ALA A 302 -9.23 5.48 20.43
N PRO A 303 -9.90 5.29 21.59
CA PRO A 303 -9.57 4.22 22.54
C PRO A 303 -9.74 2.81 21.95
N VAL A 304 -10.66 2.61 20.99
CA VAL A 304 -10.84 1.29 20.36
C VAL A 304 -9.67 1.00 19.43
N MET A 305 -9.29 1.94 18.57
CA MET A 305 -8.11 1.82 17.72
C MET A 305 -6.83 1.60 18.54
N GLU A 306 -6.63 2.34 19.63
CA GLU A 306 -5.46 2.19 20.51
C GLU A 306 -5.42 0.81 21.18
N SER A 307 -6.57 0.32 21.65
CA SER A 307 -6.70 -1.03 22.20
C SER A 307 -6.34 -2.10 21.15
N VAL A 308 -6.81 -1.92 19.92
CA VAL A 308 -6.48 -2.82 18.80
C VAL A 308 -4.97 -2.76 18.53
N LEU A 309 -4.36 -1.59 18.40
CA LEU A 309 -2.91 -1.45 18.14
C LEU A 309 -2.07 -2.12 19.23
N THR A 310 -2.49 -2.01 20.48
CA THR A 310 -1.86 -2.68 21.63
C THR A 310 -1.90 -4.20 21.47
N LEU A 311 -3.06 -4.76 21.13
CA LEU A 311 -3.21 -6.19 20.88
C LEU A 311 -2.38 -6.66 19.68
N LEU A 312 -2.35 -5.88 18.60
CA LEU A 312 -1.53 -6.18 17.42
C LEU A 312 -0.04 -6.17 17.74
N SER A 313 0.41 -5.24 18.59
CA SER A 313 1.81 -5.17 19.02
C SER A 313 2.23 -6.42 19.80
N ILE A 314 1.38 -6.89 20.70
CA ILE A 314 1.59 -8.12 21.47
C ILE A 314 1.56 -9.34 20.55
N ALA A 315 0.53 -9.45 19.72
CA ALA A 315 0.31 -10.58 18.82
C ALA A 315 1.45 -10.70 17.77
N GLY A 316 1.88 -9.57 17.21
CA GLY A 316 2.98 -9.49 16.25
C GLY A 316 4.38 -9.49 16.88
N LYS A 317 4.49 -9.60 18.21
CA LYS A 317 5.75 -9.54 18.99
C LYS A 317 6.64 -8.37 18.57
N THR A 318 6.04 -7.26 18.20
CA THR A 318 6.73 -6.03 17.77
C THR A 318 5.98 -4.86 18.35
N ASP A 319 6.69 -3.99 19.06
CA ASP A 319 6.13 -2.73 19.52
C ASP A 319 5.84 -1.84 18.30
N CYS A 320 4.56 -1.77 17.91
CA CYS A 320 4.13 -0.98 16.76
C CYS A 320 4.32 0.52 17.04
N PHE A 321 4.18 0.97 18.30
CA PHE A 321 4.36 2.39 18.67
C PHE A 321 5.79 2.87 18.42
N GLN A 322 6.79 2.01 18.65
CA GLN A 322 8.19 2.36 18.42
C GLN A 322 8.66 2.15 16.98
N HIS A 323 8.15 1.12 16.30
CA HIS A 323 8.69 0.68 15.01
C HIS A 323 7.83 1.07 13.81
N GLY A 324 6.64 1.62 14.04
CA GLY A 324 5.70 1.99 13.00
C GLY A 324 6.01 3.29 12.26
N ARG A 325 5.12 3.60 11.32
CA ARG A 325 5.15 4.79 10.47
C ARG A 325 4.62 5.98 11.25
N THR A 326 5.52 6.69 11.94
CA THR A 326 5.17 7.86 12.74
C THR A 326 5.05 9.13 11.89
N LEU A 327 4.43 10.20 12.43
CA LEU A 327 4.45 11.55 11.84
C LEU A 327 5.89 11.98 11.52
N GLN A 328 6.84 11.70 12.41
CA GLN A 328 8.26 11.97 12.18
C GLN A 328 8.81 11.23 10.95
N ARG A 329 8.54 9.93 10.80
CA ARG A 329 8.99 9.17 9.60
C ARG A 329 8.33 9.65 8.31
N MET A 330 7.16 10.27 8.41
CA MET A 330 6.44 10.87 7.28
C MET A 330 6.86 12.33 7.01
N GLY A 331 7.76 12.90 7.84
CA GLY A 331 8.16 14.30 7.74
C GLY A 331 7.09 15.30 8.16
N LEU A 332 6.11 14.87 8.97
CA LEU A 332 4.96 15.67 9.40
C LEU A 332 5.04 16.11 10.87
N ASP A 333 6.11 15.75 11.58
CA ASP A 333 6.30 16.11 12.98
C ASP A 333 6.45 17.62 13.16
N GLY A 334 5.83 18.16 14.20
CA GLY A 334 5.83 19.60 14.50
C GLY A 334 4.90 20.47 13.64
N LEU A 335 4.23 19.91 12.62
CA LEU A 335 3.27 20.64 11.79
C LEU A 335 1.87 20.70 12.42
N THR A 336 1.15 21.79 12.19
CA THR A 336 -0.28 21.86 12.54
C THR A 336 -1.13 21.04 11.55
N PRO A 337 -2.36 20.65 11.92
CA PRO A 337 -3.30 20.00 10.99
C PRO A 337 -3.48 20.76 9.67
N GLU A 338 -3.55 22.09 9.72
CA GLU A 338 -3.70 22.96 8.55
C GLU A 338 -2.46 22.94 7.66
N GLU A 339 -1.26 22.96 8.27
CA GLU A 339 0.01 22.86 7.54
C GLU A 339 0.17 21.51 6.86
N ILE A 340 -0.18 20.42 7.55
CA ILE A 340 -0.17 19.07 6.96
C ILE A 340 -1.10 19.02 5.76
N LEU A 341 -2.34 19.50 5.91
CA LEU A 341 -3.30 19.52 4.82
C LEU A 341 -2.79 20.37 3.65
N ALA A 342 -2.25 21.56 3.91
CA ALA A 342 -1.66 22.42 2.89
C ALA A 342 -0.51 21.72 2.13
N CYS A 343 0.35 20.99 2.85
CA CYS A 343 1.41 20.19 2.24
C CYS A 343 0.89 19.07 1.34
N THR A 344 -0.35 18.61 1.50
CA THR A 344 -0.94 17.65 0.54
C THR A 344 -1.44 18.31 -0.73
N LEU A 345 -1.65 19.62 -0.72
CA LEU A 345 -2.26 20.37 -1.81
C LEU A 345 -1.24 21.04 -2.72
N ASP A 346 -0.10 21.49 -2.18
CA ASP A 346 0.93 22.24 -2.92
C ASP A 346 2.35 21.97 -2.35
N ASP A 347 3.35 22.00 -3.23
CA ASP A 347 4.78 21.81 -2.90
C ASP A 347 5.38 23.02 -2.17
N GLN A 348 4.83 24.22 -2.36
CA GLN A 348 5.33 25.44 -1.71
C GLN A 348 5.32 25.34 -0.18
N TYR A 349 4.35 24.59 0.39
CA TYR A 349 4.23 24.39 1.83
C TYR A 349 5.12 23.26 2.36
N ALA A 350 5.44 22.25 1.52
CA ALA A 350 6.32 21.16 1.92
C ALA A 350 7.76 21.66 2.16
N GLY A 351 8.25 22.60 1.34
CA GLY A 351 9.60 23.16 1.50
C GLY A 351 9.77 24.10 2.68
N SER A 352 8.79 24.97 2.96
CA SER A 352 8.91 25.98 4.02
C SER A 352 8.53 25.48 5.41
N ALA A 353 7.61 24.51 5.50
CA ALA A 353 7.11 24.01 6.79
C ALA A 353 7.83 22.72 7.24
N MET A 354 8.12 21.76 6.35
CA MET A 354 8.81 20.51 6.74
C MET A 354 10.33 20.67 6.86
N TYR A 355 10.91 21.64 6.15
CA TYR A 355 12.37 21.83 6.10
C TYR A 355 12.75 23.32 6.18
N PRO A 356 12.50 23.99 7.32
CA PRO A 356 12.95 25.37 7.50
C PRO A 356 14.48 25.43 7.35
N ARG A 357 14.95 26.31 6.46
CA ARG A 357 16.38 26.51 6.16
C ARG A 357 17.17 27.04 7.34
#